data_AF-A0A1C6Q6D1-F1
#
_entry.id   AF-A0A1C6Q6D1-F1
#
_cell.length_a   1.000
_cell.length_b   1.000
_cell.length_c   1.000
_cell.angle_alpha   90.00
_cell.angle_beta   90.00
_cell.angle_gamma   90.00
#
_symmetry.space_group_name_H-M   'P 1'
#
loop_
_entity.id
_entity.type
_entity.pdbx_description
1 polymer ?
#
loop_
_entity_poly.entity_id
_entity_poly.type
_entity_poly.pdbx_seq_one_letter_code
_entity_poly.pdbx_strand_id
1 'polypeptide(L)'
;MQIPIRRRGPRTGGARIRAVIAATAVTALCVSGGAAAPAAAATGDASAAAPHGAAAAGQPGDVVSAEPSEFQVFPGVPVPTHAWTIQYNSTDAKGKSNTVSGTVLIPKDNREGPRPLLTYAVGTVGIADQCAPSVNFPVGKTKEAPLIEGALLRGWAVAVTDYEGLGTPGTHTYTVGRAAGTAVLDAARAAQRLPEAQEKGVTQDSPVGIMGYSQGGQASGWAAELASSYAPELKVKGTASGGVPADLPKVAEYNDGDEDAGLVLMSAIGHDAAYPELGLDGYLNDEGRRITGIMKEGCLAEAQEAGANKSVEDVTTKDPNQEPDWQQRLAEDKLGTKAPGAPVYLYHGEADEIIPYDVGKQLRADWCAEGNTVEWTSFPLSPHAATAVLASIPAMNWLSDRFKDEPTQGDCGG
;
A
#
# COMPACT_ATOMS: atom_id res chain seq x y z
N MET A 1 -75.75 2.91 53.85
CA MET A 1 -75.30 3.47 52.56
C MET A 1 -74.09 2.64 52.13
N GLN A 2 -74.34 1.58 51.35
CA GLN A 2 -73.41 0.48 51.10
C GLN A 2 -72.91 0.52 49.65
N ILE A 3 -71.60 0.33 49.50
CA ILE A 3 -70.83 0.27 48.26
C ILE A 3 -71.04 -1.09 47.57
N PRO A 4 -71.32 -1.17 46.25
CA PRO A 4 -71.28 -2.44 45.54
C PRO A 4 -70.03 -2.59 44.65
N ILE A 5 -69.20 -3.53 45.11
CA ILE A 5 -68.39 -4.56 44.45
C ILE A 5 -68.39 -4.62 42.90
N ARG A 6 -67.16 -4.53 42.35
CA ARG A 6 -66.75 -4.85 40.97
C ARG A 6 -66.98 -6.32 40.59
N ARG A 7 -67.47 -6.58 39.37
CA ARG A 7 -67.27 -7.84 38.63
C ARG A 7 -66.31 -7.63 37.45
N ARG A 8 -65.29 -8.50 37.36
CA ARG A 8 -64.29 -8.57 36.28
C ARG A 8 -64.86 -9.36 35.08
N GLY A 9 -64.71 -8.82 33.87
CA GLY A 9 -64.87 -9.54 32.60
C GLY A 9 -63.54 -10.12 32.08
N PRO A 10 -63.56 -11.03 31.09
CA PRO A 10 -62.42 -11.86 30.72
C PRO A 10 -61.42 -11.16 29.81
N ARG A 11 -60.14 -11.51 30.00
CA ARG A 11 -58.99 -11.13 29.17
C ARG A 11 -58.99 -11.94 27.88
N THR A 12 -58.96 -11.27 26.73
CA THR A 12 -58.50 -11.84 25.46
C THR A 12 -57.15 -11.24 25.10
N GLY A 13 -56.19 -12.12 24.79
CA GLY A 13 -54.80 -11.77 24.52
C GLY A 13 -54.62 -11.16 23.13
N GLY A 14 -53.97 -9.99 23.09
CA GLY A 14 -53.38 -9.43 21.89
C GLY A 14 -51.91 -9.86 21.80
N ALA A 15 -51.59 -10.65 20.77
CA ALA A 15 -50.25 -11.08 20.45
C ALA A 15 -49.37 -9.87 20.09
N ARG A 16 -48.22 -9.75 20.78
CA ARG A 16 -47.16 -8.82 20.40
C ARG A 16 -46.41 -9.42 19.22
N ILE A 17 -46.47 -8.78 18.06
CA ILE A 17 -45.58 -9.05 16.93
C ILE A 17 -44.18 -8.64 17.35
N ARG A 18 -43.34 -9.62 17.68
CA ARG A 18 -41.89 -9.43 17.80
C ARG A 18 -41.33 -9.54 16.38
N ALA A 19 -40.81 -8.43 15.85
CA ALA A 19 -39.97 -8.46 14.68
C ALA A 19 -38.70 -9.26 15.01
N VAL A 20 -38.52 -10.40 14.34
CA VAL A 20 -37.29 -11.18 14.36
C VAL A 20 -36.38 -10.56 13.31
N ILE A 21 -35.39 -9.78 13.77
CA ILE A 21 -34.25 -9.39 12.93
C ILE A 21 -33.36 -10.63 12.86
N ALA A 22 -33.30 -11.24 11.68
CA ALA A 22 -32.36 -12.30 11.40
C ALA A 22 -30.96 -11.68 11.33
N ALA A 23 -30.14 -11.92 12.36
CA ALA A 23 -28.72 -11.67 12.32
C ALA A 23 -28.08 -12.77 11.46
N THR A 24 -27.65 -12.43 10.24
CA THR A 24 -26.76 -13.27 9.45
C THR A 24 -25.38 -13.24 10.11
N ALA A 25 -25.08 -14.28 10.88
CA ALA A 25 -23.72 -14.52 11.37
C ALA A 25 -22.83 -14.90 10.18
N VAL A 26 -21.84 -14.05 9.87
CA VAL A 26 -20.71 -14.43 9.02
C VAL A 26 -19.81 -15.31 9.88
N THR A 27 -19.81 -16.61 9.61
CA THR A 27 -18.95 -17.57 10.31
C THR A 27 -17.51 -17.35 9.85
N ALA A 28 -16.68 -16.75 10.72
CA ALA A 28 -15.24 -16.76 10.56
C ALA A 28 -14.75 -18.21 10.67
N LEU A 29 -14.15 -18.73 9.59
CA LEU A 29 -13.51 -20.04 9.60
C LEU A 29 -12.15 -19.91 10.31
N CYS A 30 -12.12 -20.23 11.60
CA CYS A 30 -10.87 -20.56 12.30
C CYS A 30 -10.36 -21.91 11.78
N VAL A 31 -9.30 -21.92 10.98
CA VAL A 31 -8.58 -23.16 10.67
C VAL A 31 -7.46 -23.32 11.69
N SER A 32 -7.72 -24.17 12.68
CA SER A 32 -6.74 -24.63 13.66
C SER A 32 -5.83 -25.71 13.07
N GLY A 33 -4.51 -25.47 13.16
CA GLY A 33 -3.45 -26.46 13.43
C GLY A 33 -3.41 -27.77 12.64
N GLY A 34 -2.56 -27.82 11.62
CA GLY A 34 -2.04 -29.06 11.04
C GLY A 34 -0.55 -29.19 11.33
N ALA A 35 -0.15 -30.31 11.94
CA ALA A 35 1.23 -30.61 12.32
C ALA A 35 2.19 -30.58 11.12
N ALA A 36 3.29 -29.83 11.24
CA ALA A 36 4.37 -29.79 10.26
C ALA A 36 5.22 -31.07 10.36
N ALA A 37 5.32 -31.80 9.25
CA ALA A 37 6.36 -32.81 9.05
C ALA A 37 7.68 -32.11 8.64
N PRO A 38 8.85 -32.63 9.03
CA PRO A 38 10.13 -31.98 8.76
C PRO A 38 10.45 -32.02 7.26
N ALA A 39 10.54 -30.84 6.63
CA ALA A 39 11.07 -30.69 5.28
C ALA A 39 12.61 -30.78 5.33
N ALA A 40 13.16 -31.73 4.58
CA ALA A 40 14.59 -31.91 4.42
C ALA A 40 15.21 -30.68 3.73
N ALA A 41 16.26 -30.13 4.34
CA ALA A 41 17.06 -29.06 3.78
C ALA A 41 17.76 -29.51 2.49
N ALA A 42 17.38 -28.92 1.36
CA ALA A 42 18.19 -28.94 0.16
C ALA A 42 19.14 -27.75 0.23
N THR A 43 20.41 -28.02 0.55
CA THR A 43 21.51 -27.07 0.47
C THR A 43 21.82 -26.80 -1.00
N GLY A 44 21.25 -25.72 -1.54
CA GLY A 44 21.69 -25.12 -2.81
C GLY A 44 22.68 -24.00 -2.51
N ASP A 45 23.89 -24.12 -3.05
CA ASP A 45 24.98 -23.16 -2.88
C ASP A 45 24.54 -21.73 -3.22
N ALA A 46 24.52 -20.87 -2.21
CA ALA A 46 24.45 -19.43 -2.38
C ALA A 46 25.76 -18.96 -3.04
N SER A 47 25.67 -18.66 -4.34
CA SER A 47 26.73 -17.96 -5.05
C SER A 47 26.97 -16.59 -4.40
N ALA A 48 28.23 -16.28 -4.20
CA ALA A 48 28.76 -15.14 -3.46
C ALA A 48 28.04 -13.81 -3.76
N ALA A 49 27.56 -13.16 -2.69
CA ALA A 49 27.03 -11.81 -2.71
C ALA A 49 28.08 -10.83 -3.29
N ALA A 50 27.77 -10.25 -4.44
CA ALA A 50 28.48 -9.10 -4.96
C ALA A 50 28.22 -7.88 -4.05
N PRO A 51 29.21 -6.99 -3.85
CA PRO A 51 29.01 -5.76 -3.09
C PRO A 51 27.94 -4.91 -3.79
N HIS A 52 26.91 -4.48 -3.06
CA HIS A 52 25.86 -3.50 -3.44
C HIS A 52 25.80 -3.25 -4.94
N GLY A 53 25.06 -4.10 -5.66
CA GLY A 53 25.03 -4.10 -7.12
C GLY A 53 24.85 -2.68 -7.65
N ALA A 54 25.87 -2.17 -8.33
CA ALA A 54 25.81 -0.86 -8.95
C ALA A 54 24.57 -0.82 -9.85
N ALA A 55 23.74 0.22 -9.71
CA ALA A 55 22.60 0.46 -10.58
C ALA A 55 23.05 0.29 -12.04
N ALA A 56 22.26 -0.42 -12.83
CA ALA A 56 22.55 -0.55 -14.25
C ALA A 56 22.53 0.85 -14.87
N ALA A 57 23.52 1.18 -15.72
CA ALA A 57 23.54 2.47 -16.38
C ALA A 57 22.24 2.68 -17.18
N GLY A 58 21.50 3.76 -16.90
CA GLY A 58 20.26 4.08 -17.61
C GLY A 58 19.49 5.23 -16.95
N GLN A 59 18.39 5.62 -17.58
CA GLN A 59 17.46 6.62 -17.07
C GLN A 59 16.40 5.97 -16.17
N PRO A 60 15.78 6.73 -15.25
CA PRO A 60 14.63 6.25 -14.50
C PRO A 60 13.54 5.68 -15.41
N GLY A 61 13.06 4.49 -15.07
CA GLY A 61 12.11 3.68 -15.82
C GLY A 61 12.70 2.82 -16.94
N ASP A 62 14.02 2.83 -17.18
CA ASP A 62 14.62 1.90 -18.14
C ASP A 62 14.54 0.47 -17.61
N VAL A 63 14.08 -0.44 -18.47
CA VAL A 63 13.98 -1.88 -18.15
C VAL A 63 15.39 -2.48 -18.17
N VAL A 64 15.81 -3.04 -17.05
CA VAL A 64 17.09 -3.74 -16.87
C VAL A 64 16.95 -5.21 -17.28
N SER A 65 15.88 -5.85 -16.83
CA SER A 65 15.52 -7.23 -17.21
C SER A 65 14.01 -7.43 -17.15
N ALA A 66 13.51 -8.40 -17.92
CA ALA A 66 12.12 -8.82 -17.91
C ALA A 66 12.05 -10.33 -18.11
N GLU A 67 11.43 -11.03 -17.17
CA GLU A 67 11.26 -12.48 -17.20
C GLU A 67 9.77 -12.82 -17.20
N PRO A 68 9.30 -13.79 -18.02
CA PRO A 68 7.92 -14.26 -17.96
C PRO A 68 7.52 -14.70 -16.54
N SER A 69 6.30 -14.34 -16.15
CA SER A 69 5.77 -14.60 -14.81
C SER A 69 4.32 -15.08 -14.87
N GLU A 70 3.71 -15.30 -13.71
CA GLU A 70 2.31 -15.65 -13.55
C GLU A 70 1.63 -14.73 -12.53
N PHE A 71 0.33 -14.54 -12.70
CA PHE A 71 -0.50 -13.80 -11.75
C PHE A 71 -1.61 -14.71 -11.23
N GLN A 72 -1.54 -15.01 -9.94
CA GLN A 72 -2.56 -15.76 -9.24
C GLN A 72 -3.18 -14.87 -8.15
N VAL A 73 -4.51 -14.85 -8.07
CA VAL A 73 -5.24 -14.07 -7.06
C VAL A 73 -5.26 -14.76 -5.71
N PHE A 74 -5.21 -16.09 -5.74
CA PHE A 74 -5.05 -16.99 -4.60
C PHE A 74 -4.20 -18.19 -5.04
N PRO A 75 -3.61 -18.96 -4.11
CA PRO A 75 -2.81 -20.12 -4.47
C PRO A 75 -3.64 -21.11 -5.32
N GLY A 76 -3.17 -21.41 -6.53
CA GLY A 76 -3.85 -22.30 -7.47
C GLY A 76 -5.00 -21.67 -8.25
N VAL A 77 -5.17 -20.34 -8.18
CA VAL A 77 -6.21 -19.59 -8.90
C VAL A 77 -5.54 -18.60 -9.86
N PRO A 78 -5.05 -19.06 -11.03
CA PRO A 78 -4.42 -18.19 -12.02
C PRO A 78 -5.45 -17.33 -12.74
N VAL A 79 -5.07 -16.10 -13.05
CA VAL A 79 -5.84 -15.19 -13.90
C VAL A 79 -5.23 -15.19 -15.30
N PRO A 80 -6.03 -15.21 -16.39
CA PRO A 80 -5.51 -15.12 -17.76
C PRO A 80 -4.85 -13.77 -18.06
N THR A 81 -3.56 -13.64 -17.76
CA THR A 81 -2.74 -12.45 -18.06
C THR A 81 -1.50 -12.80 -18.86
N HIS A 82 -0.97 -11.82 -19.57
CA HIS A 82 0.45 -11.72 -19.82
C HIS A 82 1.10 -11.07 -18.60
N ALA A 83 2.14 -11.70 -18.04
CA ALA A 83 2.79 -11.23 -16.84
C ALA A 83 4.31 -11.32 -17.00
N TRP A 84 5.00 -10.29 -16.51
CA TRP A 84 6.46 -10.24 -16.46
C TRP A 84 6.91 -9.72 -15.12
N THR A 85 7.88 -10.38 -14.50
CA THR A 85 8.68 -9.80 -13.44
C THR A 85 9.77 -8.95 -14.10
N ILE A 86 9.84 -7.68 -13.73
CA ILE A 86 10.79 -6.72 -14.30
C ILE A 86 11.76 -6.24 -13.23
N GLN A 87 12.99 -5.92 -13.65
CA GLN A 87 13.86 -4.98 -12.92
C GLN A 87 13.96 -3.71 -13.75
N TYR A 88 13.90 -2.56 -13.10
CA TYR A 88 13.95 -1.26 -13.75
C TYR A 88 14.77 -0.26 -12.92
N ASN A 89 15.38 0.70 -13.62
CA ASN A 89 16.12 1.78 -12.96
C ASN A 89 15.15 2.76 -12.29
N SER A 90 15.45 3.18 -11.07
CA SER A 90 14.71 4.19 -10.32
C SER A 90 15.69 5.15 -9.64
N THR A 91 15.17 6.00 -8.74
CA THR A 91 15.94 6.94 -7.94
C THR A 91 15.62 6.78 -6.45
N ASP A 92 16.64 6.65 -5.61
CA ASP A 92 16.54 6.56 -4.16
C ASP A 92 16.13 7.87 -3.48
N ALA A 93 15.96 7.84 -2.16
CA ALA A 93 15.57 9.00 -1.35
C ALA A 93 16.57 10.18 -1.43
N LYS A 94 17.85 9.89 -1.73
CA LYS A 94 18.94 10.86 -1.84
C LYS A 94 19.16 11.34 -3.28
N GLY A 95 18.34 10.91 -4.24
CA GLY A 95 18.44 11.30 -5.64
C GLY A 95 19.46 10.51 -6.45
N LYS A 96 19.97 9.38 -5.94
CA LYS A 96 20.91 8.51 -6.66
C LYS A 96 20.15 7.41 -7.39
N SER A 97 20.69 6.95 -8.52
CA SER A 97 20.10 5.84 -9.25
C SER A 97 20.21 4.53 -8.46
N ASN A 98 19.14 3.75 -8.46
CA ASN A 98 19.08 2.38 -7.95
C ASN A 98 18.31 1.48 -8.94
N THR A 99 18.27 0.18 -8.65
CA THR A 99 17.46 -0.79 -9.40
C THR A 99 16.34 -1.30 -8.48
N VAL A 100 15.11 -1.32 -9.00
CA VAL A 100 13.92 -1.80 -8.29
C VAL A 100 13.26 -2.91 -9.10
N SER A 101 12.66 -3.91 -8.44
CA SER A 101 11.87 -4.93 -9.11
C SER A 101 10.37 -4.62 -9.09
N GLY A 102 9.62 -5.29 -9.95
CA GLY A 102 8.18 -5.14 -10.02
C GLY A 102 7.54 -6.15 -10.96
N THR A 103 6.25 -5.99 -11.22
CA THR A 103 5.48 -6.86 -12.11
C THR A 103 4.64 -6.04 -13.08
N VAL A 104 4.67 -6.39 -14.36
CA VAL A 104 3.75 -5.85 -15.38
C VAL A 104 2.71 -6.91 -15.70
N LEU A 105 1.44 -6.55 -15.57
CA LEU A 105 0.28 -7.42 -15.77
C LEU A 105 -0.62 -6.84 -16.85
N ILE A 106 -0.95 -7.65 -17.86
CA ILE A 106 -1.84 -7.25 -18.96
C ILE A 106 -2.88 -8.36 -19.16
N PRO A 107 -4.19 -8.05 -19.18
CA PRO A 107 -5.23 -9.04 -19.41
C PRO A 107 -5.06 -9.73 -20.79
N LYS A 108 -5.28 -11.04 -20.84
CA LYS A 108 -5.44 -11.76 -22.12
C LYS A 108 -6.84 -11.49 -22.65
N ASP A 109 -6.99 -10.37 -23.33
CA ASP A 109 -8.21 -9.94 -24.02
C ASP A 109 -7.92 -9.61 -25.50
N ASN A 110 -8.96 -9.24 -26.25
CA ASN A 110 -8.84 -8.86 -27.66
C ASN A 110 -8.75 -7.33 -27.85
N ARG A 111 -8.31 -6.57 -26.84
CA ARG A 111 -8.26 -5.11 -26.95
C ARG A 111 -7.15 -4.70 -27.93
N GLU A 112 -7.50 -3.78 -28.81
CA GLU A 112 -6.57 -3.10 -29.72
C GLU A 112 -6.37 -1.63 -29.31
N GLY A 113 -5.20 -1.06 -29.65
CA GLY A 113 -4.87 0.34 -29.39
C GLY A 113 -4.45 0.64 -27.94
N PRO A 114 -4.28 1.93 -27.60
CA PRO A 114 -3.79 2.34 -26.28
C PRO A 114 -4.67 1.82 -25.13
N ARG A 115 -4.01 1.20 -24.15
CA ARG A 115 -4.61 0.64 -22.94
C ARG A 115 -4.34 1.56 -21.75
N PRO A 116 -5.33 1.86 -20.88
CA PRO A 116 -5.06 2.51 -19.61
C PRO A 116 -4.07 1.71 -18.79
N LEU A 117 -3.10 2.40 -18.19
CA LEU A 117 -2.10 1.82 -17.32
C LEU A 117 -2.35 2.29 -15.89
N LEU A 118 -2.59 1.36 -14.98
CA LEU A 118 -2.60 1.61 -13.55
C LEU A 118 -1.21 1.31 -13.00
N THR A 119 -0.50 2.32 -12.48
CA THR A 119 0.64 2.05 -11.59
C THR A 119 0.10 1.87 -10.18
N TYR A 120 0.35 0.70 -9.61
CA TYR A 120 -0.26 0.23 -8.38
C TYR A 120 0.80 0.10 -7.29
N ALA A 121 0.60 0.83 -6.21
CA ALA A 121 1.42 0.86 -5.03
C ALA A 121 0.77 -0.04 -3.96
N VAL A 122 1.37 -1.20 -3.69
CA VAL A 122 0.86 -2.13 -2.67
C VAL A 122 0.99 -1.55 -1.26
N GLY A 123 0.09 -1.94 -0.37
CA GLY A 123 0.28 -1.77 1.07
C GLY A 123 1.44 -2.61 1.61
N THR A 124 1.60 -2.56 2.93
CA THR A 124 2.71 -3.19 3.64
C THR A 124 2.82 -4.69 3.38
N VAL A 125 3.97 -5.15 2.90
CA VAL A 125 4.27 -6.58 2.70
C VAL A 125 5.32 -7.13 3.66
N GLY A 126 6.18 -6.27 4.21
CA GLY A 126 7.31 -6.64 5.06
C GLY A 126 8.59 -5.95 4.64
N ILE A 127 9.74 -6.45 5.12
CA ILE A 127 11.07 -5.90 4.80
C ILE A 127 11.89 -6.84 3.92
N ALA A 128 11.77 -8.15 4.13
CA ALA A 128 12.63 -9.11 3.47
C ALA A 128 12.25 -9.35 2.00
N ASP A 129 13.23 -9.74 1.18
CA ASP A 129 13.04 -9.90 -0.27
C ASP A 129 11.94 -10.89 -0.63
N GLN A 130 11.75 -11.96 0.17
CA GLN A 130 10.67 -12.93 -0.08
C GLN A 130 9.26 -12.36 0.09
N CYS A 131 9.13 -11.15 0.63
CA CYS A 131 7.85 -10.47 0.83
C CYS A 131 7.43 -9.66 -0.41
N ALA A 132 8.34 -9.44 -1.36
CA ALA A 132 8.07 -8.68 -2.57
C ALA A 132 6.84 -9.22 -3.33
N PRO A 133 5.93 -8.35 -3.81
CA PRO A 133 4.79 -8.75 -4.64
C PRO A 133 5.20 -9.58 -5.86
N SER A 134 6.28 -9.23 -6.55
CA SER A 134 6.76 -9.94 -7.75
C SER A 134 7.16 -11.40 -7.49
N VAL A 135 7.58 -11.73 -6.27
CA VAL A 135 7.87 -13.09 -5.82
C VAL A 135 6.59 -13.85 -5.47
N ASN A 136 5.57 -13.15 -4.99
CA ASN A 136 4.37 -13.75 -4.41
C ASN A 136 3.17 -13.84 -5.36
N PHE A 137 3.11 -13.05 -6.43
CA PHE A 137 2.06 -13.15 -7.46
C PHE A 137 2.01 -14.53 -8.16
N PRO A 138 3.14 -15.16 -8.55
CA PRO A 138 3.12 -16.46 -9.22
C PRO A 138 2.59 -17.60 -8.33
N VAL A 139 2.63 -17.43 -7.01
CA VAL A 139 2.17 -18.43 -6.03
C VAL A 139 0.90 -18.01 -5.30
N GLY A 140 0.30 -16.89 -5.69
CA GLY A 140 -0.98 -16.40 -5.17
C GLY A 140 -0.95 -15.96 -3.70
N LYS A 141 0.18 -15.44 -3.23
CA LYS A 141 0.36 -15.00 -1.83
C LYS A 141 0.25 -13.49 -1.61
N THR A 142 0.18 -12.69 -2.68
CA THR A 142 -0.01 -11.24 -2.55
C THR A 142 -1.44 -10.92 -2.14
N LYS A 143 -1.63 -10.37 -0.93
CA LYS A 143 -2.96 -10.10 -0.34
C LYS A 143 -3.86 -9.20 -1.20
N GLU A 144 -3.27 -8.24 -1.91
CA GLU A 144 -4.00 -7.29 -2.75
C GLU A 144 -4.24 -7.77 -4.19
N ALA A 145 -3.82 -9.00 -4.54
CA ALA A 145 -4.05 -9.55 -5.88
C ALA A 145 -5.52 -9.53 -6.33
N PRO A 146 -6.53 -9.83 -5.48
CA PRO A 146 -7.94 -9.68 -5.86
C PRO A 146 -8.36 -8.23 -6.20
N LEU A 147 -7.74 -7.22 -5.56
CA LEU A 147 -8.00 -5.82 -5.89
C LEU A 147 -7.39 -5.47 -7.25
N ILE A 148 -6.16 -5.92 -7.50
CA ILE A 148 -5.46 -5.76 -8.78
C ILE A 148 -6.22 -6.46 -9.93
N GLU A 149 -6.80 -7.63 -9.68
CA GLU A 149 -7.68 -8.31 -10.63
C GLU A 149 -8.87 -7.41 -11.05
N GLY A 150 -9.40 -6.61 -10.13
CA GLY A 150 -10.45 -5.63 -10.44
C GLY A 150 -10.05 -4.64 -11.54
N ALA A 151 -8.79 -4.20 -11.58
CA ALA A 151 -8.26 -3.36 -12.67
C ALA A 151 -8.08 -4.15 -13.98
N LEU A 152 -7.58 -5.38 -13.88
CA LEU A 152 -7.41 -6.26 -15.03
C LEU A 152 -8.75 -6.61 -15.70
N LEU A 153 -9.81 -6.84 -14.92
CA LEU A 153 -11.16 -7.09 -15.43
C LEU A 153 -11.78 -5.87 -16.15
N ARG A 154 -11.26 -4.66 -15.93
CA ARG A 154 -11.63 -3.45 -16.67
C ARG A 154 -10.86 -3.31 -17.99
N GLY A 155 -9.99 -4.27 -18.31
CA GLY A 155 -9.11 -4.23 -19.47
C GLY A 155 -7.95 -3.26 -19.30
N TRP A 156 -7.55 -2.93 -18.08
CA TRP A 156 -6.38 -2.07 -17.82
C TRP A 156 -5.12 -2.92 -17.72
N ALA A 157 -3.97 -2.35 -18.08
CA ALA A 157 -2.69 -2.89 -17.68
C ALA A 157 -2.37 -2.42 -16.26
N VAL A 158 -1.62 -3.22 -15.51
CA VAL A 158 -1.17 -2.86 -14.17
C VAL A 158 0.33 -3.02 -14.08
N ALA A 159 1.03 -1.98 -13.62
CA ALA A 159 2.42 -2.04 -13.22
C ALA A 159 2.47 -1.97 -11.69
N VAL A 160 3.03 -3.00 -11.05
CA VAL A 160 3.17 -3.07 -9.59
C VAL A 160 4.65 -2.94 -9.27
N THR A 161 5.00 -1.97 -8.42
CA THR A 161 6.36 -1.86 -7.89
C THR A 161 6.52 -2.74 -6.65
N ASP A 162 7.68 -3.37 -6.49
CA ASP A 162 8.04 -3.98 -5.21
C ASP A 162 8.55 -2.94 -4.20
N TYR A 163 9.00 -1.77 -4.67
CA TYR A 163 9.76 -0.73 -3.95
C TYR A 163 11.24 -1.05 -3.78
N GLU A 164 12.02 -0.01 -3.47
CA GLU A 164 13.45 -0.14 -3.19
C GLU A 164 13.68 -1.11 -2.01
N GLY A 165 14.64 -2.02 -2.18
CA GLY A 165 15.06 -2.98 -1.16
C GLY A 165 14.06 -4.11 -0.89
N LEU A 166 13.04 -4.27 -1.75
CA LEU A 166 12.19 -5.47 -1.80
C LEU A 166 12.45 -6.20 -3.12
N GLY A 167 12.84 -7.48 -3.04
CA GLY A 167 13.13 -8.31 -4.21
C GLY A 167 14.45 -7.94 -4.91
N THR A 168 15.20 -7.00 -4.34
CA THR A 168 16.47 -6.48 -4.85
C THR A 168 17.43 -6.23 -3.68
N PRO A 169 18.75 -6.31 -3.90
CA PRO A 169 19.72 -6.19 -2.80
C PRO A 169 19.54 -4.91 -1.98
N GLY A 170 19.44 -5.04 -0.66
CA GLY A 170 19.28 -3.92 0.26
C GLY A 170 18.30 -4.25 1.37
N THR A 171 17.93 -3.24 2.15
CA THR A 171 16.81 -3.31 3.10
C THR A 171 15.70 -2.43 2.58
N HIS A 172 14.47 -2.91 2.61
CA HIS A 172 13.32 -2.12 2.17
C HIS A 172 13.27 -0.76 2.87
N THR A 173 13.21 0.33 2.09
CA THR A 173 13.08 1.71 2.58
C THR A 173 11.63 2.02 2.95
N TYR A 174 11.05 1.18 3.83
CA TYR A 174 9.65 1.23 4.24
C TYR A 174 9.25 2.64 4.73
N THR A 175 8.18 3.17 4.13
CA THR A 175 7.64 4.53 4.38
C THR A 175 8.57 5.70 4.07
N VAL A 176 9.66 5.49 3.32
CA VAL A 176 10.47 6.59 2.77
C VAL A 176 9.84 7.04 1.45
N GLY A 177 9.09 8.12 1.53
CA GLY A 177 8.15 8.59 0.53
C GLY A 177 8.77 8.96 -0.80
N ARG A 178 9.92 9.66 -0.80
CA ARG A 178 10.59 10.01 -2.05
C ARG A 178 11.00 8.78 -2.87
N ALA A 179 11.59 7.78 -2.22
CA ALA A 179 11.99 6.53 -2.87
C ALA A 179 10.79 5.71 -3.34
N ALA A 180 9.72 5.66 -2.53
CA ALA A 180 8.50 4.95 -2.89
C ALA A 180 7.78 5.62 -4.09
N GLY A 181 7.66 6.95 -4.08
CA GLY A 181 6.99 7.71 -5.14
C GLY A 181 7.71 7.65 -6.49
N THR A 182 9.05 7.74 -6.50
CA THR A 182 9.84 7.55 -7.74
C THR A 182 9.68 6.14 -8.28
N ALA A 183 9.76 5.11 -7.43
CA ALA A 183 9.55 3.71 -7.83
C ALA A 183 8.16 3.49 -8.46
N VAL A 184 7.09 4.06 -7.90
CA VAL A 184 5.73 3.98 -8.47
C VAL A 184 5.66 4.62 -9.88
N LEU A 185 6.27 5.79 -10.07
CA LEU A 185 6.28 6.46 -11.38
C LEU A 185 7.17 5.71 -12.40
N ASP A 186 8.32 5.21 -11.94
CA ASP A 186 9.27 4.50 -12.79
C ASP A 186 8.79 3.10 -13.18
N ALA A 187 7.97 2.44 -12.36
CA ALA A 187 7.26 1.22 -12.75
C ALA A 187 6.31 1.48 -13.94
N ALA A 188 5.64 2.63 -13.97
CA ALA A 188 4.80 3.02 -15.11
C ALA A 188 5.64 3.24 -16.39
N ARG A 189 6.77 3.95 -16.26
CA ARG A 189 7.73 4.14 -17.36
C ARG A 189 8.27 2.81 -17.88
N ALA A 190 8.65 1.91 -16.98
CA ALA A 190 9.17 0.59 -17.33
C ALA A 190 8.11 -0.21 -18.11
N ALA A 191 6.85 -0.20 -17.66
CA ALA A 191 5.77 -0.84 -18.40
C ALA A 191 5.54 -0.23 -19.80
N GLN A 192 5.67 1.09 -19.95
CA GLN A 192 5.57 1.76 -21.26
C GLN A 192 6.79 1.55 -22.16
N ARG A 193 7.95 1.17 -21.60
CA ARG A 193 9.20 0.91 -22.33
C ARG A 193 9.43 -0.57 -22.62
N LEU A 194 8.71 -1.47 -21.95
CA LEU A 194 8.78 -2.92 -22.17
C LEU A 194 8.20 -3.28 -23.55
N PRO A 195 9.00 -3.81 -24.50
CA PRO A 195 8.53 -4.12 -25.86
C PRO A 195 7.30 -5.04 -25.88
N GLU A 196 7.30 -6.07 -25.03
CA GLU A 196 6.20 -7.04 -24.93
C GLU A 196 4.91 -6.40 -24.43
N ALA A 197 5.00 -5.36 -23.59
CA ALA A 197 3.84 -4.60 -23.13
C ALA A 197 3.35 -3.61 -24.20
N GLN A 198 4.26 -3.01 -24.97
CA GLN A 198 3.93 -2.15 -26.12
C GLN A 198 3.12 -2.92 -27.17
N GLU A 199 3.50 -4.16 -27.47
CA GLU A 199 2.74 -5.04 -28.36
C GLU A 199 1.31 -5.32 -27.88
N LYS A 200 1.02 -5.08 -26.59
CA LYS A 200 -0.31 -5.26 -25.97
C LYS A 200 -1.00 -3.94 -25.64
N GLY A 201 -0.51 -2.83 -26.21
CA GLY A 201 -1.15 -1.51 -26.14
C GLY A 201 -0.72 -0.63 -24.96
N VAL A 202 0.31 -1.03 -24.19
CA VAL A 202 0.89 -0.18 -23.13
C VAL A 202 2.00 0.66 -23.73
N THR A 203 1.71 1.91 -24.02
CA THR A 203 2.63 2.81 -24.75
C THR A 203 2.73 4.16 -24.04
N GLN A 204 3.58 5.06 -24.52
CA GLN A 204 3.65 6.44 -24.02
C GLN A 204 2.32 7.20 -24.19
N ASP A 205 1.41 6.71 -25.05
CA ASP A 205 0.09 7.29 -25.23
C ASP A 205 -0.96 6.79 -24.24
N SER A 206 -0.66 5.75 -23.47
CA SER A 206 -1.54 5.22 -22.44
C SER A 206 -1.87 6.28 -21.38
N PRO A 207 -3.17 6.51 -21.06
CA PRO A 207 -3.51 7.28 -19.87
C PRO A 207 -3.06 6.50 -18.62
N VAL A 208 -2.44 7.22 -17.68
CA VAL A 208 -1.85 6.62 -16.47
C VAL A 208 -2.70 6.98 -15.26
N GLY A 209 -3.03 6.00 -14.43
CA GLY A 209 -3.65 6.19 -13.12
C GLY A 209 -2.68 5.72 -12.05
N ILE A 210 -2.68 6.37 -10.90
CA ILE A 210 -1.89 5.99 -9.73
C ILE A 210 -2.87 5.49 -8.67
N MET A 211 -2.62 4.34 -8.05
CA MET A 211 -3.47 3.85 -6.97
C MET A 211 -2.67 3.16 -5.86
N GLY A 212 -3.07 3.35 -4.61
CA GLY A 212 -2.54 2.59 -3.49
C GLY A 212 -3.25 2.87 -2.16
N TYR A 213 -3.07 1.97 -1.19
CA TYR A 213 -3.68 2.05 0.13
C TYR A 213 -2.67 1.81 1.26
N SER A 214 -2.85 2.42 2.43
CA SER A 214 -1.92 2.30 3.58
C SER A 214 -0.51 2.80 3.21
N GLN A 215 0.55 1.98 3.36
CA GLN A 215 1.87 2.29 2.78
C GLN A 215 1.76 2.66 1.28
N GLY A 216 0.99 1.91 0.51
CA GLY A 216 0.71 2.22 -0.89
C GLY A 216 -0.03 3.53 -1.08
N GLY A 217 -0.82 3.96 -0.08
CA GLY A 217 -1.47 5.27 -0.04
C GLY A 217 -0.44 6.39 0.08
N GLN A 218 0.58 6.22 0.91
CA GLN A 218 1.70 7.16 1.02
C GLN A 218 2.56 7.17 -0.24
N ALA A 219 2.89 6.00 -0.78
CA ALA A 219 3.68 5.88 -2.01
C ALA A 219 2.95 6.49 -3.22
N SER A 220 1.64 6.24 -3.36
CA SER A 220 0.80 6.86 -4.40
C SER A 220 0.63 8.36 -4.20
N GLY A 221 0.52 8.84 -2.95
CA GLY A 221 0.51 10.27 -2.64
C GLY A 221 1.82 10.95 -3.04
N TRP A 222 2.97 10.35 -2.72
CA TRP A 222 4.29 10.84 -3.12
C TRP A 222 4.47 10.83 -4.63
N ALA A 223 4.05 9.77 -5.30
CA ALA A 223 4.02 9.72 -6.75
C ALA A 223 3.18 10.85 -7.36
N ALA A 224 2.04 11.18 -6.73
CA ALA A 224 1.16 12.26 -7.19
C ALA A 224 1.80 13.66 -7.09
N GLU A 225 2.47 13.96 -5.97
CA GLU A 225 3.22 15.21 -5.77
C GLU A 225 4.47 15.30 -6.66
N LEU A 226 5.12 14.17 -6.94
CA LEU A 226 6.31 14.12 -7.77
C LEU A 226 6.02 14.14 -9.28
N ALA A 227 4.86 13.63 -9.73
CA ALA A 227 4.56 13.36 -11.13
C ALA A 227 4.95 14.50 -12.08
N SER A 228 4.52 15.74 -11.81
CA SER A 228 4.80 16.89 -12.68
C SER A 228 6.27 17.31 -12.73
N SER A 229 7.05 17.02 -11.69
CA SER A 229 8.45 17.44 -11.59
C SER A 229 9.44 16.33 -11.96
N TYR A 230 9.08 15.07 -11.71
CA TYR A 230 9.94 13.90 -11.89
C TYR A 230 9.61 13.11 -13.16
N ALA A 231 8.32 13.01 -13.50
CA ALA A 231 7.83 12.24 -14.65
C ALA A 231 6.77 12.98 -15.48
N PRO A 232 7.07 14.21 -15.95
CA PRO A 232 6.10 15.06 -16.65
C PRO A 232 5.60 14.47 -17.98
N GLU A 233 6.32 13.49 -18.54
CA GLU A 233 5.92 12.81 -19.76
C GLU A 233 4.83 11.74 -19.54
N LEU A 234 4.62 11.28 -18.31
CA LEU A 234 3.53 10.35 -17.99
C LEU A 234 2.20 11.09 -18.08
N LYS A 235 1.26 10.54 -18.86
CA LYS A 235 -0.10 11.09 -19.01
C LYS A 235 -0.98 10.74 -17.81
N VAL A 236 -0.58 11.21 -16.62
CA VAL A 236 -1.31 10.97 -15.37
C VAL A 236 -2.68 11.65 -15.43
N LYS A 237 -3.75 10.85 -15.34
CA LYS A 237 -5.14 11.31 -15.38
C LYS A 237 -5.77 11.49 -14.01
N GLY A 238 -5.22 10.82 -12.99
CA GLY A 238 -5.63 11.00 -11.60
C GLY A 238 -4.95 10.00 -10.69
N THR A 239 -5.04 10.27 -9.39
CA THR A 239 -4.52 9.42 -8.32
C THR A 239 -5.65 9.02 -7.38
N ALA A 240 -5.74 7.74 -7.02
CA ALA A 240 -6.60 7.25 -5.95
C ALA A 240 -5.75 6.74 -4.77
N SER A 241 -5.72 7.50 -3.67
CA SER A 241 -4.92 7.17 -2.48
C SER A 241 -5.84 7.03 -1.28
N GLY A 242 -5.60 6.04 -0.42
CA GLY A 242 -6.39 5.92 0.80
C GLY A 242 -5.67 5.35 2.00
N GLY A 243 -6.23 5.61 3.19
CA GLY A 243 -5.62 5.24 4.47
C GLY A 243 -4.19 5.75 4.59
N VAL A 244 -3.95 7.00 4.17
CA VAL A 244 -2.60 7.52 3.87
C VAL A 244 -1.86 7.91 5.14
N PRO A 245 -0.71 7.29 5.49
CA PRO A 245 0.16 7.76 6.56
C PRO A 245 0.93 9.01 6.11
N ALA A 246 0.24 10.15 6.05
CA ALA A 246 0.76 11.42 5.51
C ALA A 246 1.67 12.19 6.49
N ASP A 247 1.63 11.82 7.77
CA ASP A 247 2.35 12.46 8.88
C ASP A 247 2.87 11.35 9.81
N LEU A 248 4.07 10.84 9.51
CA LEU A 248 4.63 9.67 10.19
C LEU A 248 4.80 9.85 11.71
N PRO A 249 5.26 11.01 12.23
CA PRO A 249 5.30 11.25 13.68
C PRO A 249 3.94 11.08 14.37
N LYS A 250 2.85 11.58 13.76
CA LYS A 250 1.49 11.39 14.32
C LYS A 250 1.03 9.95 14.27
N VAL A 251 1.37 9.23 13.20
CA VAL A 251 1.07 7.79 13.09
C VAL A 251 1.86 7.02 14.15
N ALA A 252 3.14 7.35 14.37
CA ALA A 252 3.98 6.74 15.39
C ALA A 252 3.41 6.97 16.80
N GLU A 253 3.00 8.19 17.14
CA GLU A 253 2.35 8.51 18.43
C GLU A 253 1.05 7.74 18.61
N TYR A 254 0.24 7.62 17.56
CA TYR A 254 -1.04 6.91 17.63
C TYR A 254 -0.89 5.41 17.88
N ASN A 255 0.16 4.79 17.33
CA ASN A 255 0.42 3.35 17.45
C ASN A 255 1.38 3.00 18.60
N ASP A 256 1.77 3.96 19.46
CA ASP A 256 2.73 3.68 20.53
C ASP A 256 2.13 2.75 21.59
N GLY A 257 2.70 1.54 21.71
CA GLY A 257 2.26 0.53 22.68
C GLY A 257 1.00 -0.24 22.30
N ASP A 258 0.46 -0.08 21.09
CA ASP A 258 -0.72 -0.81 20.62
C ASP A 258 -0.36 -2.10 19.84
N GLU A 259 -1.36 -2.79 19.29
CA GLU A 259 -1.15 -4.04 18.54
C GLU A 259 -0.39 -3.86 17.21
N ASP A 260 -0.35 -2.64 16.66
CA ASP A 260 0.27 -2.28 15.38
C ASP A 260 1.60 -1.52 15.53
N ALA A 261 2.09 -1.31 16.75
CA ALA A 261 3.37 -0.68 17.07
C ALA A 261 4.58 -1.24 16.30
N GLY A 262 4.51 -2.51 15.85
CA GLY A 262 5.52 -3.10 14.98
C GLY A 262 5.73 -2.35 13.65
N LEU A 263 4.69 -1.68 13.13
CA LEU A 263 4.78 -0.86 11.92
C LEU A 263 5.66 0.38 12.13
N VAL A 264 5.64 0.96 13.34
CA VAL A 264 6.48 2.12 13.71
C VAL A 264 7.95 1.73 13.70
N LEU A 265 8.28 0.58 14.30
CA LEU A 265 9.66 0.07 14.30
C LEU A 265 10.13 -0.32 12.89
N MET A 266 9.23 -0.86 12.06
CA MET A 266 9.51 -1.13 10.66
C MET A 266 9.75 0.15 9.85
N SER A 267 9.02 1.24 10.16
CA SER A 267 9.29 2.57 9.60
C SER A 267 10.67 3.07 10.00
N ALA A 268 11.09 2.89 11.25
CA ALA A 268 12.44 3.23 11.69
C ALA A 268 13.53 2.43 10.93
N ILE A 269 13.32 1.12 10.70
CA ILE A 269 14.22 0.30 9.87
C ILE A 269 14.33 0.86 8.45
N GLY A 270 13.20 1.22 7.84
CA GLY A 270 13.17 1.78 6.49
C GLY A 270 13.90 3.12 6.35
N HIS A 271 13.75 3.99 7.35
CA HIS A 271 14.45 5.28 7.37
C HIS A 271 15.96 5.09 7.59
N ASP A 272 16.38 4.21 8.49
CA ASP A 272 17.81 3.89 8.69
C ASP A 272 18.43 3.26 7.43
N ALA A 273 17.66 2.46 6.69
CA ALA A 273 18.09 1.91 5.40
C ALA A 273 18.33 3.00 4.34
N ALA A 274 17.44 3.99 4.23
CA ALA A 274 17.60 5.11 3.29
C ALA A 274 18.65 6.14 3.77
N TYR A 275 18.78 6.29 5.08
CA TYR A 275 19.64 7.28 5.75
C TYR A 275 20.50 6.60 6.83
N PRO A 276 21.57 5.85 6.46
CA PRO A 276 22.40 5.12 7.43
C PRO A 276 23.12 6.01 8.45
N GLU A 277 23.16 7.32 8.22
CA GLU A 277 23.62 8.30 9.20
C GLU A 277 22.73 8.38 10.46
N LEU A 278 21.48 7.91 10.41
CA LEU A 278 20.55 7.87 11.55
C LEU A 278 20.99 6.87 12.62
N GLY A 279 21.62 5.75 12.23
CA GLY A 279 22.26 4.80 13.14
C GLY A 279 21.30 4.16 14.14
N LEU A 280 20.18 3.62 13.67
CA LEU A 280 19.10 3.07 14.51
C LEU A 280 19.60 2.11 15.60
N ASP A 281 20.57 1.24 15.30
CA ASP A 281 21.11 0.28 16.26
C ASP A 281 21.64 0.92 17.56
N GLY A 282 22.10 2.17 17.49
CA GLY A 282 22.58 2.94 18.65
C GLY A 282 21.46 3.41 19.59
N TYR A 283 20.21 3.42 19.12
CA TYR A 283 19.03 3.78 19.89
C TYR A 283 18.37 2.55 20.53
N LEU A 284 18.49 1.38 19.92
CA LEU A 284 17.80 0.18 20.36
C LEU A 284 18.37 -0.39 21.67
N ASN A 285 17.48 -0.94 22.51
CA ASN A 285 17.89 -1.83 23.60
C ASN A 285 18.02 -3.30 23.09
N ASP A 286 18.24 -4.26 23.97
CA ASP A 286 18.41 -5.67 23.56
C ASP A 286 17.13 -6.25 22.91
N GLU A 287 15.97 -5.85 23.40
CA GLU A 287 14.67 -6.28 22.84
C GLU A 287 14.43 -5.63 21.48
N GLY A 288 14.73 -4.34 21.32
CA GLY A 288 14.66 -3.66 20.03
C GLY A 288 15.56 -4.28 18.98
N ARG A 289 16.80 -4.64 19.34
CA ARG A 289 17.72 -5.37 18.43
C ARG A 289 17.17 -6.74 18.03
N ARG A 290 16.54 -7.46 18.98
CA ARG A 290 15.94 -8.76 18.71
C ARG A 290 14.75 -8.62 17.74
N ILE A 291 13.84 -7.69 17.99
CA ILE A 291 12.64 -7.47 17.17
C ILE A 291 13.01 -6.98 15.77
N THR A 292 13.90 -5.98 15.66
CA THR A 292 14.35 -5.48 14.35
C THR A 292 15.07 -6.57 13.54
N GLY A 293 15.81 -7.48 14.19
CA GLY A 293 16.37 -8.65 13.53
C GLY A 293 15.30 -9.57 12.92
N ILE A 294 14.21 -9.84 13.65
CA ILE A 294 13.07 -10.63 13.13
C ILE A 294 12.41 -9.91 11.95
N MET A 295 12.17 -8.60 12.08
CA MET A 295 11.52 -7.80 11.04
C MET A 295 12.33 -7.79 9.74
N LYS A 296 13.66 -7.63 9.82
CA LYS A 296 14.56 -7.60 8.64
C LYS A 296 14.56 -8.92 7.86
N GLU A 297 14.20 -10.03 8.50
CA GLU A 297 14.11 -11.36 7.88
C GLU A 297 12.68 -11.79 7.57
N GLY A 298 11.67 -11.01 7.99
CA GLY A 298 10.26 -11.40 8.00
C GLY A 298 9.36 -10.56 7.07
N CYS A 299 8.14 -11.05 6.91
CA CYS A 299 7.07 -10.33 6.23
C CYS A 299 6.18 -9.61 7.26
N LEU A 300 5.11 -8.95 6.78
CA LEU A 300 4.23 -8.14 7.62
C LEU A 300 3.73 -8.88 8.87
N ALA A 301 3.38 -10.17 8.74
CA ALA A 301 2.84 -10.93 9.87
C ALA A 301 3.88 -11.12 10.99
N GLU A 302 5.11 -11.48 10.63
CA GLU A 302 6.22 -11.62 11.57
C GLU A 302 6.58 -10.26 12.20
N ALA A 303 6.53 -9.18 11.43
CA ALA A 303 6.78 -7.84 11.94
C ALA A 303 5.72 -7.38 12.95
N GLN A 304 4.44 -7.58 12.65
CA GLN A 304 3.34 -7.28 13.56
C GLN A 304 3.44 -8.13 14.83
N GLU A 305 3.62 -9.44 14.71
CA GLU A 305 3.73 -10.33 15.88
C GLU A 305 4.92 -9.97 16.79
N ALA A 306 6.08 -9.67 16.20
CA ALA A 306 7.28 -9.37 16.98
C ALA A 306 7.19 -8.02 17.71
N GLY A 307 6.52 -7.03 17.11
CA GLY A 307 6.41 -5.67 17.62
C GLY A 307 5.12 -5.33 18.38
N ALA A 308 4.12 -6.23 18.40
CA ALA A 308 2.83 -5.95 19.00
C ALA A 308 2.92 -5.58 20.50
N ASN A 309 2.18 -4.55 20.88
CA ASN A 309 2.07 -4.00 22.23
C ASN A 309 3.41 -3.53 22.82
N LYS A 310 4.34 -3.09 21.96
CA LYS A 310 5.62 -2.53 22.38
C LYS A 310 5.58 -1.02 22.23
N SER A 311 5.80 -0.30 23.32
CA SER A 311 6.04 1.14 23.25
C SER A 311 7.46 1.41 22.74
N VAL A 312 7.71 2.64 22.30
CA VAL A 312 9.07 3.12 21.96
C VAL A 312 10.02 2.94 23.14
N GLU A 313 9.56 3.17 24.38
CA GLU A 313 10.36 2.97 25.59
C GLU A 313 10.73 1.49 25.82
N ASP A 314 9.89 0.54 25.42
CA ASP A 314 10.14 -0.90 25.58
C ASP A 314 11.27 -1.41 24.68
N VAL A 315 11.54 -0.75 23.54
CA VAL A 315 12.47 -1.22 22.50
C VAL A 315 13.68 -0.32 22.30
N THR A 316 13.69 0.86 22.90
CA THR A 316 14.80 1.83 22.80
C THR A 316 15.46 2.10 24.15
N THR A 317 16.69 2.60 24.11
CA THR A 317 17.39 3.22 25.24
C THR A 317 17.27 4.74 25.21
N LYS A 318 16.87 5.27 24.05
CA LYS A 318 16.70 6.68 23.72
C LYS A 318 15.70 6.74 22.57
N ASP A 319 14.66 7.55 22.69
CA ASP A 319 13.61 7.68 21.66
C ASP A 319 14.16 8.44 20.43
N PRO A 320 14.24 7.79 19.25
CA PRO A 320 14.67 8.43 18.01
C PRO A 320 13.76 9.62 17.60
N ASN A 321 12.47 9.58 17.92
CA ASN A 321 11.51 10.62 17.50
C ASN A 321 11.77 11.98 18.18
N GLN A 322 12.57 12.00 19.26
CA GLN A 322 12.98 13.24 19.94
C GLN A 322 14.28 13.83 19.39
N GLU A 323 14.92 13.16 18.42
CA GLU A 323 16.22 13.58 17.92
C GLU A 323 16.13 14.40 16.63
N PRO A 324 16.91 15.49 16.50
CA PRO A 324 16.79 16.39 15.36
C PRO A 324 17.06 15.75 13.99
N ASP A 325 17.96 14.78 13.93
CA ASP A 325 18.31 14.07 12.69
C ASP A 325 17.15 13.18 12.20
N TRP A 326 16.52 12.44 13.11
CA TRP A 326 15.32 11.66 12.83
C TRP A 326 14.12 12.55 12.48
N GLN A 327 13.86 13.60 13.27
CA GLN A 327 12.79 14.56 13.00
C GLN A 327 12.94 15.22 11.63
N GLN A 328 14.17 15.52 11.20
CA GLN A 328 14.43 16.05 9.87
C GLN A 328 13.99 15.06 8.79
N ARG A 329 14.40 13.79 8.87
CA ARG A 329 14.04 12.79 7.84
C ARG A 329 12.55 12.50 7.82
N LEU A 330 11.91 12.35 8.98
CA LEU A 330 10.46 12.16 9.07
C LEU A 330 9.67 13.37 8.52
N ALA A 331 10.18 14.59 8.70
CA ALA A 331 9.57 15.79 8.14
C ALA A 331 9.74 15.89 6.61
N GLU A 332 10.83 15.35 6.06
CA GLU A 332 11.04 15.24 4.60
C GLU A 332 10.01 14.31 3.94
N ASP A 333 9.43 13.36 4.70
CA ASP A 333 8.42 12.39 4.22
C ASP A 333 6.96 12.86 4.37
N LYS A 334 6.74 14.07 4.89
CA LYS A 334 5.40 14.65 5.05
C LYS A 334 4.75 14.97 3.69
N LEU A 335 3.55 14.43 3.47
CA LEU A 335 2.70 14.75 2.33
C LEU A 335 1.86 16.01 2.59
N GLY A 336 1.30 16.59 1.52
CA GLY A 336 0.54 17.84 1.57
C GLY A 336 1.40 19.08 1.40
N THR A 337 2.70 18.93 1.10
CA THR A 337 3.61 20.08 0.96
C THR A 337 3.66 20.63 -0.47
N LYS A 338 3.07 19.91 -1.42
CA LYS A 338 2.97 20.28 -2.84
C LYS A 338 1.63 19.81 -3.39
N ALA A 339 1.08 20.54 -4.36
CA ALA A 339 -0.06 20.08 -5.14
C ALA A 339 0.30 18.85 -5.98
N PRO A 340 -0.52 17.78 -5.96
CA PRO A 340 -0.51 16.76 -6.98
C PRO A 340 -0.69 17.33 -8.39
N GLY A 341 -0.05 16.70 -9.39
CA GLY A 341 -0.12 17.14 -10.79
C GLY A 341 -1.43 16.85 -11.52
N ALA A 342 -2.32 16.07 -10.91
CA ALA A 342 -3.59 15.62 -11.45
C ALA A 342 -4.63 15.52 -10.33
N PRO A 343 -5.94 15.47 -10.64
CA PRO A 343 -6.97 15.30 -9.63
C PRO A 343 -6.73 14.07 -8.75
N VAL A 344 -7.24 14.12 -7.51
CA VAL A 344 -7.08 13.04 -6.54
C VAL A 344 -8.43 12.59 -6.00
N TYR A 345 -8.63 11.27 -5.93
CA TYR A 345 -9.64 10.64 -5.09
C TYR A 345 -8.97 10.16 -3.80
N LEU A 346 -9.23 10.86 -2.71
CA LEU A 346 -8.65 10.58 -1.40
C LEU A 346 -9.71 9.94 -0.50
N TYR A 347 -9.38 8.82 0.14
CA TYR A 347 -10.37 8.09 0.93
C TYR A 347 -9.83 7.51 2.23
N HIS A 348 -10.68 7.43 3.26
CA HIS A 348 -10.27 7.00 4.60
C HIS A 348 -11.43 6.41 5.41
N GLY A 349 -11.14 5.39 6.22
CA GLY A 349 -12.09 4.84 7.19
C GLY A 349 -12.19 5.72 8.43
N GLU A 350 -13.40 5.99 8.90
CA GLU A 350 -13.58 6.82 10.11
C GLU A 350 -13.23 6.08 11.41
N ALA A 351 -13.17 4.75 11.37
CA ALA A 351 -12.78 3.90 12.48
C ALA A 351 -11.43 3.22 12.23
N ASP A 352 -10.56 3.87 11.46
CA ASP A 352 -9.21 3.40 11.15
C ASP A 352 -8.36 3.30 12.43
N GLU A 353 -8.03 2.06 12.76
CA GLU A 353 -7.30 1.65 13.95
C GLU A 353 -5.77 1.77 13.79
N ILE A 354 -5.26 2.03 12.58
CA ILE A 354 -3.81 2.10 12.30
C ILE A 354 -3.39 3.52 11.93
N ILE A 355 -4.13 4.17 11.02
CA ILE A 355 -3.84 5.51 10.52
C ILE A 355 -4.93 6.45 11.02
N PRO A 356 -4.62 7.42 11.90
CA PRO A 356 -5.62 8.35 12.41
C PRO A 356 -6.37 9.05 11.29
N TYR A 357 -7.70 9.03 11.36
CA TYR A 357 -8.56 9.69 10.36
C TYR A 357 -8.23 11.18 10.17
N ASP A 358 -7.77 11.85 11.23
CA ASP A 358 -7.33 13.25 11.20
C ASP A 358 -6.10 13.48 10.31
N VAL A 359 -5.21 12.50 10.15
CA VAL A 359 -4.07 12.57 9.23
C VAL A 359 -4.55 12.66 7.79
N GLY A 360 -5.52 11.83 7.40
CA GLY A 360 -6.13 11.88 6.07
C GLY A 360 -6.90 13.18 5.81
N LYS A 361 -7.67 13.66 6.79
CA LYS A 361 -8.35 14.96 6.69
C LYS A 361 -7.38 16.13 6.53
N GLN A 362 -6.25 16.11 7.25
CA GLN A 362 -5.24 17.15 7.12
C GLN A 362 -4.61 17.11 5.72
N LEU A 363 -4.28 15.93 5.20
CA LEU A 363 -3.77 15.78 3.83
C LEU A 363 -4.75 16.35 2.79
N ARG A 364 -6.05 16.06 2.92
CA ARG A 364 -7.10 16.67 2.07
C ARG A 364 -7.02 18.19 2.12
N ALA A 365 -7.00 18.76 3.34
CA ALA A 365 -6.99 20.20 3.53
C ALA A 365 -5.73 20.85 2.92
N ASP A 366 -4.58 20.23 3.09
CA ASP A 366 -3.30 20.70 2.58
C ASP A 366 -3.28 20.70 1.04
N TRP A 367 -3.68 19.59 0.40
CA TRP A 367 -3.77 19.54 -1.07
C TRP A 367 -4.83 20.48 -1.66
N CYS A 368 -5.96 20.68 -0.97
CA CYS A 368 -6.93 21.68 -1.37
C CYS A 368 -6.37 23.11 -1.26
N ALA A 369 -5.59 23.41 -0.21
CA ALA A 369 -4.94 24.70 -0.01
C ALA A 369 -3.86 24.98 -1.08
N GLU A 370 -3.16 23.94 -1.53
CA GLU A 370 -2.22 23.98 -2.66
C GLU A 370 -2.93 24.10 -4.04
N GLY A 371 -4.27 24.13 -4.06
CA GLY A 371 -5.06 24.36 -5.27
C GLY A 371 -5.32 23.11 -6.12
N ASN A 372 -5.10 21.91 -5.56
CA ASN A 372 -5.41 20.66 -6.25
C ASN A 372 -6.93 20.36 -6.26
N THR A 373 -7.38 19.59 -7.25
CA THR A 373 -8.74 19.05 -7.28
C THR A 373 -8.79 17.74 -6.49
N VAL A 374 -9.31 17.79 -5.27
CA VAL A 374 -9.46 16.60 -4.40
C VAL A 374 -10.92 16.24 -4.25
N GLU A 375 -11.26 14.97 -4.45
CA GLU A 375 -12.54 14.36 -4.08
C GLU A 375 -12.31 13.46 -2.87
N TRP A 376 -13.02 13.72 -1.77
CA TRP A 376 -12.83 13.03 -0.51
C TRP A 376 -13.99 12.08 -0.20
N THR A 377 -13.66 10.83 0.11
CA THR A 377 -14.66 9.85 0.54
C THR A 377 -14.31 9.27 1.89
N SER A 378 -15.18 9.48 2.88
CA SER A 378 -15.09 8.80 4.17
C SER A 378 -15.90 7.50 4.15
N PHE A 379 -15.41 6.50 4.88
CA PHE A 379 -16.11 5.24 5.11
C PHE A 379 -16.48 5.16 6.59
N PRO A 380 -17.73 5.53 6.96
CA PRO A 380 -18.17 5.54 8.36
C PRO A 380 -18.04 4.16 9.01
N LEU A 381 -17.52 4.15 10.24
CA LEU A 381 -17.35 2.93 11.07
C LEU A 381 -16.48 1.84 10.43
N SER A 382 -15.72 2.15 9.37
CA SER A 382 -14.92 1.18 8.64
C SER A 382 -13.50 1.11 9.19
N PRO A 383 -13.02 -0.07 9.63
CA PRO A 383 -11.63 -0.32 10.01
C PRO A 383 -10.64 -0.18 8.83
N HIS A 384 -9.35 -0.15 9.12
CA HIS A 384 -8.28 0.08 8.16
C HIS A 384 -8.32 -0.91 6.99
N ALA A 385 -8.26 -2.22 7.28
CA ALA A 385 -8.23 -3.25 6.23
C ALA A 385 -9.56 -3.37 5.46
N ALA A 386 -10.69 -3.16 6.15
CA ALA A 386 -12.01 -3.22 5.51
C ALA A 386 -12.20 -2.07 4.50
N THR A 387 -11.69 -0.88 4.82
CA THR A 387 -11.74 0.29 3.95
C THR A 387 -10.99 0.05 2.64
N ALA A 388 -9.82 -0.61 2.67
CA ALA A 388 -9.08 -0.97 1.46
C ALA A 388 -9.96 -1.73 0.44
N VAL A 389 -10.72 -2.71 0.94
CA VAL A 389 -11.62 -3.53 0.11
C VAL A 389 -12.82 -2.73 -0.36
N LEU A 390 -13.53 -2.07 0.56
CA LEU A 390 -14.76 -1.32 0.27
C LEU A 390 -14.53 -0.18 -0.72
N ALA A 391 -13.37 0.50 -0.63
CA ALA A 391 -13.04 1.64 -1.45
C ALA A 391 -12.43 1.28 -2.81
N SER A 392 -11.94 0.05 -3.00
CA SER A 392 -11.25 -0.37 -4.23
C SER A 392 -12.09 -0.16 -5.50
N ILE A 393 -13.37 -0.56 -5.49
CA ILE A 393 -14.27 -0.41 -6.63
C ILE A 393 -14.65 1.06 -6.89
N PRO A 394 -15.09 1.85 -5.89
CA PRO A 394 -15.27 3.29 -6.06
C PRO A 394 -14.04 4.01 -6.62
N ALA A 395 -12.84 3.74 -6.09
CA ALA A 395 -11.58 4.31 -6.56
C ALA A 395 -11.30 3.97 -8.03
N MET A 396 -11.48 2.72 -8.44
CA MET A 396 -11.32 2.32 -9.84
C MET A 396 -12.43 2.90 -10.73
N ASN A 397 -13.65 3.07 -10.24
CA ASN A 397 -14.70 3.71 -11.04
C ASN A 397 -14.34 5.18 -11.29
N TRP A 398 -13.88 5.88 -10.25
CA TRP A 398 -13.40 7.26 -10.36
C TRP A 398 -12.23 7.39 -11.34
N LEU A 399 -11.23 6.49 -11.28
CA LEU A 399 -10.12 6.46 -12.25
C LEU A 399 -10.59 6.15 -13.68
N SER A 400 -11.61 5.31 -13.85
CA SER A 400 -12.21 5.01 -15.16
C SER A 400 -12.73 6.28 -15.84
N ASP A 401 -13.34 7.17 -15.08
CA ASP A 401 -13.86 8.44 -15.60
C ASP A 401 -12.70 9.38 -15.96
N ARG A 402 -11.63 9.40 -15.16
CA ARG A 402 -10.40 10.14 -15.49
C ARG A 402 -9.73 9.63 -16.78
N PHE A 403 -9.71 8.32 -17.01
CA PHE A 403 -9.17 7.73 -18.25
C PHE A 403 -9.97 8.11 -19.51
N LYS A 404 -11.22 8.53 -19.35
CA LYS A 404 -12.08 9.04 -20.44
C LYS A 404 -12.08 10.57 -20.53
N ASP A 405 -11.21 11.24 -19.77
CA ASP A 405 -11.17 12.69 -19.66
C ASP A 405 -12.49 13.32 -19.17
N GLU A 406 -13.27 12.58 -18.37
CA GLU A 406 -14.45 13.12 -17.73
C GLU A 406 -14.04 14.10 -16.62
N PRO A 407 -14.58 15.34 -16.62
CA PRO A 407 -14.18 16.37 -15.67
C PRO A 407 -14.55 15.98 -14.23
N THR A 408 -13.74 16.40 -13.27
CA THR A 408 -14.07 16.39 -11.84
C THR A 408 -13.85 17.80 -11.26
N GLN A 409 -14.69 18.18 -10.30
CA GLN A 409 -14.59 19.47 -9.61
C GLN A 409 -14.01 19.33 -8.19
N GLY A 410 -13.84 18.09 -7.70
CA GLY A 410 -13.48 17.83 -6.31
C GLY A 410 -14.52 18.37 -5.32
N ASP A 411 -14.17 18.37 -4.04
CA ASP A 411 -15.00 18.83 -2.93
C ASP A 411 -14.21 19.71 -1.93
N CYS A 412 -13.15 20.38 -2.38
CA CYS A 412 -12.33 21.28 -1.57
C CYS A 412 -13.07 22.49 -0.95
N GLY A 413 -14.38 22.64 -1.22
CA GLY A 413 -15.23 23.72 -0.71
C GLY A 413 -16.19 23.33 0.42
N GLY A 414 -15.99 22.20 1.10
CA GLY A 414 -16.93 21.66 2.10
C GLY A 414 -16.28 21.09 3.35
#